data_AF-A0A9W5EVB2-F1
#
_entry.id   AF-A0A9W5EVB2-F1
#
_cell.length_a   1.000
_cell.length_b   1.000
_cell.length_c   1.000
_cell.angle_alpha   90.00
_cell.angle_beta   90.00
_cell.angle_gamma   90.00
#
_symmetry.space_group_name_H-M   'P 1'
#
loop_
_entity.id
_entity.type
_entity.pdbx_description
1 polymer ?
#
loop_
_entity_poly.entity_id
_entity_poly.type
_entity_poly.pdbx_seq_one_letter_code
_entity_poly.pdbx_strand_id
1 'polypeptide(L)'
;MWVDCFRKTGMSIEKIKHYITLAAKGKSSAALRLKMIEEQKEAVKAEIKKLEEIDKKLDYKVSYYKNMIVSDEDTINPVSKDYEGIMTLKKKIKSAR
;
A
#
# COMPACT_ATOMS: atom_id res chain seq x y z
N MET A 1 -27.14 -1.87 -2.34
CA MET A 1 -26.43 -1.19 -3.46
C MET A 1 -24.96 -1.08 -3.06
N TRP A 2 -23.99 -1.35 -3.94
CA TRP A 2 -22.53 -1.47 -3.63
C TRP A 2 -21.81 -0.16 -3.23
N VAL A 3 -22.56 0.86 -2.80
CA VAL A 3 -22.05 2.21 -2.51
C VAL A 3 -20.97 2.20 -1.42
N ASP A 4 -21.16 1.43 -0.35
CA ASP A 4 -20.17 1.35 0.73
C ASP A 4 -18.85 0.71 0.29
N CYS A 5 -18.90 -0.27 -0.62
CA CYS A 5 -17.71 -0.86 -1.21
C CYS A 5 -16.93 0.16 -2.04
N PHE A 6 -17.62 0.93 -2.89
CA PHE A 6 -16.98 1.99 -3.68
C PHE A 6 -16.37 3.09 -2.81
N ARG A 7 -17.04 3.48 -1.72
CA ARG A 7 -16.47 4.43 -0.76
C ARG A 7 -15.22 3.88 -0.08
N LYS A 8 -15.28 2.66 0.44
CA LYS A 8 -14.14 1.99 1.11
C LYS A 8 -12.94 1.80 0.18
N THR A 9 -13.18 1.64 -1.12
CA THR A 9 -12.12 1.48 -2.12
C THR A 9 -11.65 2.81 -2.73
N GLY A 10 -12.15 3.96 -2.23
CA GLY A 10 -11.66 5.28 -2.64
C GLY A 10 -12.27 5.84 -3.92
N MET A 11 -13.38 5.27 -4.42
CA MET A 11 -14.10 5.84 -5.56
C MET A 11 -14.72 7.20 -5.17
N SER A 12 -14.55 8.21 -6.02
CA SER A 12 -15.08 9.55 -5.75
C SER A 12 -16.60 9.56 -5.68
N ILE A 13 -17.16 10.46 -4.87
CA ILE A 13 -18.61 10.65 -4.74
C ILE A 13 -19.26 10.90 -6.10
N GLU A 14 -18.60 11.63 -7.00
CA GLU A 14 -19.06 11.90 -8.35
C GLU A 14 -19.18 10.63 -9.20
N LYS A 15 -18.16 9.75 -9.18
CA LYS A 15 -18.21 8.46 -9.87
C LYS A 15 -19.30 7.56 -9.29
N ILE A 16 -19.49 7.56 -7.97
CA ILE A 16 -20.57 6.81 -7.32
C ILE A 16 -21.95 7.32 -7.77
N LYS A 17 -22.16 8.64 -7.81
CA LYS A 17 -23.39 9.24 -8.33
C LYS A 17 -23.63 8.82 -9.79
N HIS A 18 -22.60 8.86 -10.62
CA HIS A 18 -22.69 8.42 -12.02
C HIS A 18 -23.08 6.94 -12.14
N TYR A 19 -22.49 6.06 -11.32
CA TYR A 19 -22.85 4.65 -11.26
C TYR A 19 -24.33 4.45 -10.89
N ILE A 20 -24.84 5.20 -9.91
CA ILE A 20 -26.25 5.14 -9.49
C ILE A 20 -27.17 5.58 -10.64
N THR A 21 -26.85 6.66 -11.34
CA THR A 21 -27.58 7.11 -12.54
C THR A 21 -27.59 6.05 -13.63
N LEU A 22 -26.47 5.37 -13.86
CA LEU A 22 -26.41 4.25 -14.80
C LEU A 22 -27.27 3.07 -14.31
N ALA A 23 -27.23 2.73 -13.03
CA ALA A 23 -27.99 1.62 -12.47
C ALA A 23 -29.51 1.79 -12.69
N ALA A 24 -30.01 3.02 -12.57
CA ALA A 24 -31.42 3.36 -12.85
C ALA A 24 -31.84 3.07 -14.31
N LYS A 25 -30.90 3.03 -15.27
CA LYS A 25 -31.15 2.69 -16.68
C LYS A 25 -31.27 1.18 -16.94
N GLY A 26 -31.03 0.33 -15.94
CA GLY A 26 -31.20 -1.12 -16.04
C GLY A 26 -30.17 -1.81 -16.95
N LYS A 27 -30.63 -2.75 -17.78
CA LYS A 27 -29.75 -3.63 -18.59
C LYS A 27 -28.96 -2.87 -19.66
N SER A 28 -29.51 -1.79 -20.21
CA SER A 28 -28.86 -0.99 -21.26
C SER A 28 -27.53 -0.34 -20.82
N SER A 29 -27.34 -0.16 -19.50
CA SER A 29 -26.11 0.42 -18.93
C SER A 29 -25.14 -0.62 -18.35
N ALA A 30 -25.44 -1.91 -18.45
CA ALA A 30 -24.67 -2.96 -17.77
C ALA A 30 -23.20 -2.97 -18.17
N ALA A 31 -22.90 -2.78 -19.47
CA ALA A 31 -21.53 -2.71 -19.99
C ALA A 31 -20.72 -1.54 -19.39
N LEU A 32 -21.34 -0.35 -19.27
CA LEU A 32 -20.69 0.82 -18.67
C LEU A 32 -20.44 0.62 -17.17
N ARG A 33 -21.40 0.03 -16.46
CA ARG A 33 -21.24 -0.29 -15.03
C ARG A 33 -20.15 -1.33 -14.80
N LEU A 34 -20.04 -2.34 -15.67
CA LEU A 34 -18.97 -3.32 -15.62
C LEU A 34 -17.60 -2.64 -15.77
N LYS A 35 -17.44 -1.80 -16.80
CA LYS A 35 -16.20 -1.05 -17.03
C LYS A 35 -15.76 -0.25 -15.80
N MET A 36 -16.69 0.45 -15.15
CA MET A 36 -16.39 1.21 -13.92
C MET A 36 -15.90 0.31 -12.77
N ILE A 37 -16.46 -0.90 -12.65
CA ILE A 37 -16.07 -1.86 -11.61
C ILE A 37 -14.69 -2.46 -11.93
N GLU A 38 -14.40 -2.74 -13.20
CA GLU A 38 -13.09 -3.24 -13.64
C GLU A 38 -11.99 -2.20 -13.38
N GLU A 39 -12.24 -0.93 -13.73
CA GLU A 39 -11.34 0.19 -13.41
C GLU A 39 -11.08 0.28 -11.89
N GLN A 40 -12.14 0.17 -11.07
CA GLN A 40 -12.00 0.21 -9.62
C GLN A 40 -11.23 -1.00 -9.08
N LYS A 41 -11.42 -2.18 -9.68
CA LYS A 41 -10.72 -3.41 -9.30
C LYS A 41 -9.21 -3.28 -9.56
N GLU A 42 -8.82 -2.71 -10.69
CA GLU A 42 -7.40 -2.47 -10.98
C GLU A 42 -6.79 -1.42 -10.05
N ALA A 43 -7.52 -0.37 -9.70
CA ALA A 43 -7.07 0.60 -8.69
C ALA A 43 -6.84 -0.05 -7.31
N VAL A 44 -7.74 -0.93 -6.86
CA VAL A 44 -7.59 -1.68 -5.60
C VAL A 44 -6.37 -2.60 -5.64
N LYS A 45 -6.14 -3.32 -6.75
CA LYS A 45 -4.95 -4.18 -6.90
C LYS A 45 -3.66 -3.38 -6.83
N ALA A 46 -3.62 -2.20 -7.45
CA ALA A 46 -2.46 -1.32 -7.39
C ALA A 46 -2.15 -0.86 -5.95
N GLU A 47 -3.17 -0.50 -5.18
CA GLU A 47 -3.00 -0.12 -3.77
C GLU A 47 -2.55 -1.31 -2.91
N ILE A 48 -3.11 -2.51 -3.12
CA ILE A 48 -2.66 -3.74 -2.43
C ILE A 48 -1.16 -3.95 -2.66
N LYS A 49 -0.71 -3.93 -3.91
CA LYS A 49 0.71 -4.11 -4.25
C LYS A 49 1.60 -3.09 -3.56
N LYS A 50 1.19 -1.82 -3.54
CA LYS A 50 1.90 -0.74 -2.84
C LYS A 50 1.97 -0.99 -1.33
N LEU A 51 0.86 -1.41 -0.72
CA LEU A 51 0.82 -1.72 0.71
C LEU A 51 1.71 -2.92 1.05
N GLU A 52 1.71 -3.97 0.24
CA GLU A 52 2.63 -5.12 0.40
C GLU A 52 4.11 -4.72 0.29
N GLU A 53 4.46 -3.77 -0.57
CA GLU A 53 5.83 -3.24 -0.65
C GLU A 53 6.22 -2.41 0.57
N ILE A 54 5.26 -1.69 1.17
CA ILE A 54 5.46 -0.95 2.41
C ILE A 54 5.60 -1.93 3.58
N ASP A 55 4.74 -2.94 3.66
CA ASP A 55 4.75 -3.99 4.68
C ASP A 55 6.12 -4.67 4.77
N LYS A 56 6.70 -5.07 3.64
CA LYS A 56 8.07 -5.63 3.58
C LYS A 56 9.14 -4.69 4.14
N LYS A 57 8.99 -3.38 4.01
CA LYS A 57 9.93 -2.40 4.60
C LYS A 57 9.73 -2.28 6.10
N LEU A 58 8.49 -2.39 6.55
CA LEU A 58 8.16 -2.40 7.98
C LEU A 58 8.68 -3.66 8.65
N ASP A 59 8.54 -4.84 8.03
CA ASP A 59 9.12 -6.10 8.52
C ASP A 59 10.63 -6.00 8.74
N TYR A 60 11.34 -5.38 7.78
CA TYR A 60 12.76 -5.11 7.92
C TYR A 60 13.04 -4.21 9.13
N LYS A 61 12.28 -3.12 9.30
CA LYS A 61 12.46 -2.20 10.43
C LYS A 61 12.14 -2.88 11.76
N VAL A 62 11.09 -3.69 11.83
CA VAL A 62 10.76 -4.50 13.01
C VAL A 62 11.91 -5.44 13.36
N SER A 63 12.45 -6.15 12.37
CA SER A 63 13.58 -7.08 12.58
C SER A 63 14.84 -6.35 13.03
N TYR A 64 15.13 -5.19 12.42
CA TYR A 64 16.26 -4.34 12.82
C TYR A 64 16.16 -3.92 14.28
N TYR A 65 15.01 -3.37 14.72
CA TYR A 65 14.86 -2.93 16.10
C TYR A 65 14.84 -4.10 17.10
N LYS A 66 14.29 -5.27 16.72
CA LYS A 66 14.42 -6.48 17.54
C LYS A 66 15.89 -6.86 17.75
N ASN A 67 16.72 -6.79 16.71
CA ASN A 67 18.14 -7.08 16.81
C ASN A 67 18.86 -6.03 17.67
N MET A 68 18.58 -4.74 17.47
CA MET A 68 19.15 -3.65 18.28
C MET A 68 18.84 -3.83 19.78
N ILE A 69 17.63 -4.25 20.13
CA ILE A 69 17.25 -4.52 21.53
C ILE A 69 18.06 -5.68 22.12
N VAL A 70 18.39 -6.69 21.30
CA VAL A 70 19.16 -7.87 21.75
C VAL A 70 20.66 -7.57 21.82
N SER A 71 21.22 -6.82 20.86
CA SER A 71 22.64 -6.52 20.80
C SER A 71 23.06 -5.29 21.62
N ASP A 72 22.12 -4.41 21.96
CA ASP A 72 22.37 -3.08 22.55
C ASP A 72 23.30 -2.19 21.69
N GLU A 73 23.30 -2.42 20.37
CA GLU A 73 24.12 -1.70 19.38
C GLU A 73 23.24 -0.80 18.50
N ASP A 74 23.44 0.51 18.60
CA ASP A 74 22.70 1.48 17.79
C ASP A 74 23.53 1.90 16.57
N THR A 75 23.38 1.14 15.49
CA THR A 75 24.17 1.33 14.26
C THR A 75 23.64 2.42 13.33
N ILE A 76 22.45 2.97 13.59
CA ILE A 76 21.81 3.98 12.71
C ILE A 76 21.79 5.38 13.33
N ASN A 77 22.09 5.51 14.61
CA ASN A 77 22.16 6.79 15.30
C ASN A 77 23.50 7.50 15.04
N PRO A 78 23.51 8.69 14.40
CA PRO A 78 24.75 9.39 14.07
C PRO A 78 25.63 9.80 15.27
N VAL A 79 25.08 9.79 16.49
CA VAL A 79 25.84 10.09 17.71
C VAL A 79 26.24 8.84 18.50
N SER A 80 25.84 7.65 18.04
CA SER A 80 26.25 6.38 18.64
C SER A 80 27.69 6.05 18.28
N LYS A 81 28.41 5.42 19.21
CA LYS A 81 29.73 4.81 18.97
C LYS A 81 29.67 3.69 17.92
N ASP A 82 28.49 3.10 17.72
CA ASP A 82 28.25 1.97 16.83
C ASP A 82 27.77 2.41 15.43
N TYR A 83 27.72 3.72 15.16
CA TYR A 83 27.15 4.27 13.92
C TYR A 83 27.85 3.75 12.66
N GLU A 84 27.13 2.97 11.87
CA GLU A 84 27.52 2.57 10.53
C GLU A 84 26.74 3.44 9.55
N GLY A 85 27.37 4.48 9.00
CA GLY A 85 26.69 5.43 8.11
C GLY A 85 25.77 4.81 7.05
N ILE A 86 24.73 5.55 6.64
CA ILE A 86 23.62 5.10 5.77
C ILE A 86 24.09 4.33 4.51
N MET A 87 25.26 4.65 3.97
CA MET A 87 25.85 3.99 2.79
C MET A 87 26.27 2.54 3.06
N THR A 88 26.80 2.26 4.25
CA THR A 88 27.24 0.92 4.69
C THR A 88 26.03 0.02 4.96
N LEU A 89 25.02 0.55 5.65
CA LEU A 89 23.74 -0.11 5.87
C LEU A 89 23.04 -0.47 4.56
N LYS A 90 22.96 0.46 3.60
CA LYS A 90 22.36 0.19 2.28
C LYS A 90 23.06 -0.93 1.52
N LYS A 91 24.39 -1.11 1.67
CA LYS A 91 25.13 -2.24 1.09
C LYS A 91 24.77 -3.56 1.77
N LYS A 92 24.74 -3.62 3.11
CA LYS A 92 24.34 -4.81 3.88
C LYS A 92 22.89 -5.25 3.57
N ILE A 93 21.98 -4.28 3.41
CA ILE A 93 20.59 -4.53 3.02
C ILE A 93 20.49 -5.14 1.61
N LYS A 94 21.37 -4.73 0.69
CA LYS A 94 21.37 -5.23 -0.70
C LYS A 94 22.01 -6.61 -0.84
N SER A 95 22.91 -7.00 0.07
CA SER A 95 23.58 -8.31 0.08
C SER A 95 22.83 -9.39 0.86
N ALA A 96 21.86 -9.03 1.70
CA ALA A 96 21.04 -9.96 2.48
C ALA A 96 19.73 -10.37 1.78
N ARG A 97 19.61 -10.09 0.47
CA ARG A 97 18.41 -10.29 -0.35
C ARG A 97 18.69 -11.19 -1.54
#